data_AF-A0A0Q7EBH4-F1
#
_entry.id   AF-A0A0Q7EBH4-F1
#
_cell.length_a   1.000
_cell.length_b   1.000
_cell.length_c   1.000
_cell.angle_alpha   90.00
_cell.angle_beta   90.00
_cell.angle_gamma   90.00
#
_symmetry.space_group_name_H-M   'P 1'
#
loop_
_entity.id
_entity.type
_entity.pdbx_description
1 polymer ?
#
loop_
_entity_poly.entity_id
_entity_poly.type
_entity_poly.pdbx_seq_one_letter_code
_entity_poly.pdbx_strand_id
1 'polypeptide(L)'
;MSLALLSPLRPDQADAAFAAPSVVVMKFGSSVLRSPADAPKVASDIYAQVRQGRRVVAVVSAFEGETDRLLAEARTLGLPHDNPLLPAYVAMGEERAAALTALACDRVGLDALALSVRDLGLVAEGPLEHARPLRLEREALDAALLRHEVVVVPGFGALSPEGKVVLLGRGGSDLTALFLAAELGLEAAQLVKDVDGLYDRDPNADPDARRYDQASWSEARFLGGGLVQPDAIDLAEARGLRIEVRNHEDGHRTVIGPDSAPPRAPLPHRRLRVALAGCGVVGGGALSRLLDDPRVEVVGVLVRDPARPRDVPGADAARLKDLLVADAAALLDCRPDVVLEALSEADAGYDLIHAALERGVDVASANKQAVSRDPAGLLALANAHGARLLWSASIGGGVPMVESLRAAQAEGPVAGFEAVLNGTVNFMLERLGAGAGFDRALAEARAAGFAEEDPSSDLEGLDAAAKVRLLAFEAFGQMPDAADIARDVLSADALPPAGARQLCRCRLEGGKVVGEVRLVSGPMDALFATLKGEGNALKVLRQDGSFARCRGRGAGRWPTAESLLADLSELAAGRLALRVA
;
A
#
# COMPACT_ATOMS: atom_id res chain seq x y z
N MET A 1 7.71 12.70 34.57
CA MET A 1 6.42 12.04 34.87
C MET A 1 6.55 10.59 34.46
N SER A 2 6.70 9.67 35.42
CA SER A 2 6.66 8.22 35.16
C SER A 2 5.22 7.75 35.29
N LEU A 3 4.53 7.71 34.16
CA LEU A 3 3.27 7.03 33.89
C LEU A 3 3.46 6.56 32.45
N ALA A 4 3.29 5.26 32.18
CA ALA A 4 3.23 4.70 30.83
C ALA A 4 2.52 5.70 29.92
N LEU A 5 3.12 6.03 28.76
CA LEU A 5 2.69 7.07 27.82
C LEU A 5 1.17 6.98 27.59
N LEU A 6 0.41 7.68 28.44
CA LEU A 6 -1.03 7.49 28.70
C LEU A 6 -1.40 6.05 29.17
N SER A 7 -2.19 5.97 30.24
CA SER A 7 -2.91 4.74 30.63
C SER A 7 -3.62 4.16 29.39
N PRO A 8 -3.71 2.82 29.20
CA PRO A 8 -4.44 2.26 28.08
C PRO A 8 -5.82 2.90 28.03
N LEU A 9 -6.09 3.68 26.98
CA LEU A 9 -7.44 4.14 26.69
C LEU A 9 -8.29 2.88 26.64
N ARG A 10 -9.39 2.88 27.38
CA ARG A 10 -10.35 1.78 27.31
C ARG A 10 -10.81 1.66 25.84
N PRO A 11 -11.12 0.45 25.33
CA PRO A 11 -11.46 0.25 23.92
C PRO A 11 -12.54 1.21 23.40
N ASP A 12 -13.49 1.58 24.25
CA ASP A 12 -14.58 2.55 23.99
C ASP A 12 -14.12 4.01 23.89
N GLN A 13 -13.03 4.38 24.55
CA GLN A 13 -12.40 5.71 24.47
C GLN A 13 -11.34 5.79 23.37
N ALA A 14 -10.77 4.64 22.99
CA ALA A 14 -9.86 4.46 21.86
C ALA A 14 -10.56 4.37 20.51
N ASP A 15 -11.86 4.68 20.42
CA ASP A 15 -12.59 4.92 19.16
C ASP A 15 -13.28 6.31 19.10
N ALA A 16 -13.27 7.10 20.20
CA ALA A 16 -13.92 8.42 20.27
C ALA A 16 -13.00 9.65 20.10
N ALA A 17 -11.66 9.51 20.22
CA ALA A 17 -10.68 10.61 20.15
C ALA A 17 -10.05 10.84 18.75
N PHE A 18 -10.71 10.40 17.67
CA PHE A 18 -10.14 10.29 16.32
C PHE A 18 -10.74 11.36 15.42
N ALA A 19 -9.90 12.02 14.62
CA ALA A 19 -10.36 12.36 13.29
C ALA A 19 -10.54 11.02 12.54
N ALA A 20 -11.75 10.74 12.04
CA ALA A 20 -11.97 9.53 11.26
C ALA A 20 -11.00 9.53 10.07
N PRO A 21 -10.27 8.42 9.81
CA PRO A 21 -9.32 8.38 8.70
C PRO A 21 -10.07 8.66 7.39
N SER A 22 -9.50 9.53 6.54
CA SER A 22 -10.13 9.89 5.28
C SER A 22 -10.32 8.65 4.41
N VAL A 23 -11.51 8.49 3.84
CA VAL A 23 -11.84 7.36 2.96
C VAL A 23 -11.65 7.81 1.50
N VAL A 24 -11.14 6.90 0.66
CA VAL A 24 -11.12 7.06 -0.80
C VAL A 24 -11.82 5.88 -1.46
N VAL A 25 -12.66 6.17 -2.45
CA VAL A 25 -13.27 5.14 -3.31
C VAL A 25 -12.48 5.06 -4.60
N MET A 26 -11.99 3.85 -4.91
CA MET A 26 -11.23 3.56 -6.13
C MET A 26 -11.92 2.46 -6.91
N LYS A 27 -12.12 2.67 -8.21
CA LYS A 27 -12.68 1.69 -9.12
C LYS A 27 -11.62 1.11 -10.01
N PHE A 28 -11.57 -0.22 -10.13
CA PHE A 28 -10.69 -0.95 -11.03
C PHE A 28 -11.52 -1.68 -12.09
N GLY A 29 -11.40 -1.26 -13.34
CA GLY A 29 -12.14 -1.85 -14.47
C GLY A 29 -11.54 -3.15 -15.02
N SER A 30 -12.25 -3.80 -15.93
CA SER A 30 -11.76 -5.00 -16.63
C SER A 30 -10.53 -4.74 -17.50
N SER A 31 -10.34 -3.52 -18.01
CA SER A 31 -9.11 -3.14 -18.73
C SER A 31 -7.87 -3.09 -17.83
N VAL A 32 -8.09 -2.97 -16.51
CA VAL A 32 -7.07 -3.00 -15.47
C VAL A 32 -6.92 -4.40 -14.89
N LEU A 33 -8.04 -5.01 -14.48
CA LEU A 33 -8.12 -6.37 -13.98
C LEU A 33 -8.42 -7.33 -15.15
N ARG A 34 -7.44 -7.56 -16.02
CA ARG A 34 -7.64 -8.47 -17.16
C ARG A 34 -7.61 -9.93 -16.72
N SER A 35 -6.76 -10.23 -15.74
CA SER A 35 -6.54 -11.56 -15.19
C SER A 35 -6.19 -11.51 -13.71
N PRO A 36 -6.18 -12.65 -13.00
CA PRO A 36 -5.65 -12.71 -11.63
C PRO A 36 -4.20 -12.21 -11.48
N ALA A 37 -3.41 -12.21 -12.56
CA ALA A 37 -2.02 -11.74 -12.53
C ALA A 37 -1.92 -10.21 -12.41
N ASP A 38 -2.99 -9.47 -12.69
CA ASP A 38 -3.01 -8.00 -12.56
C ASP A 38 -3.38 -7.54 -11.12
N ALA A 39 -3.91 -8.42 -10.27
CA ALA A 39 -4.30 -8.09 -8.89
C ALA A 39 -3.16 -7.52 -8.02
N PRO A 40 -1.89 -7.97 -8.14
CA PRO A 40 -0.76 -7.32 -7.45
C PRO A 40 -0.54 -5.86 -7.85
N LYS A 41 -0.84 -5.47 -9.11
CA LYS A 41 -0.75 -4.07 -9.56
C LYS A 41 -1.83 -3.21 -8.91
N VAL A 42 -3.04 -3.74 -8.80
CA VAL A 42 -4.15 -3.11 -8.06
C VAL A 42 -3.80 -2.97 -6.58
N ALA A 43 -3.20 -3.99 -5.97
CA ALA A 43 -2.76 -3.93 -4.57
C ALA A 43 -1.72 -2.81 -4.34
N SER A 44 -0.81 -2.57 -5.28
CA SER A 44 0.16 -1.45 -5.20
C SER A 44 -0.51 -0.08 -5.21
N ASP A 45 -1.54 0.11 -6.04
CA ASP A 45 -2.30 1.36 -6.07
C ASP A 45 -3.07 1.62 -4.77
N ILE A 46 -3.68 0.56 -4.22
CA ILE A 46 -4.37 0.59 -2.93
C ILE A 46 -3.35 0.89 -1.82
N TYR A 47 -2.19 0.23 -1.84
CA TYR A 47 -1.11 0.45 -0.89
C TYR A 47 -0.67 1.92 -0.87
N ALA A 48 -0.53 2.55 -2.04
CA ALA A 48 -0.18 3.96 -2.14
C ALA A 48 -1.20 4.89 -1.44
N GLN A 49 -2.49 4.54 -1.39
CA GLN A 49 -3.50 5.31 -0.63
C GLN A 49 -3.43 5.01 0.86
N VAL A 50 -3.28 3.75 1.27
CA VAL A 50 -3.15 3.37 2.68
C VAL A 50 -1.90 3.99 3.31
N ARG A 51 -0.80 4.04 2.55
CA ARG A 51 0.46 4.72 2.92
C ARG A 51 0.27 6.20 3.23
N GLN A 52 -0.74 6.85 2.65
CA GLN A 52 -1.12 8.25 2.92
C GLN A 52 -2.09 8.38 4.11
N GLY A 53 -2.31 7.32 4.88
CA GLY A 53 -3.24 7.30 6.01
C GLY A 53 -4.71 7.18 5.63
N ARG A 54 -5.02 6.83 4.37
CA ARG A 54 -6.40 6.71 3.88
C ARG A 54 -6.94 5.30 4.05
N ARG A 55 -8.23 5.17 4.34
CA ARG A 55 -8.96 3.90 4.15
C ARG A 55 -9.42 3.81 2.70
N VAL A 56 -9.44 2.61 2.14
CA VAL A 56 -9.79 2.41 0.72
C VAL A 56 -11.04 1.56 0.59
N VAL A 57 -12.01 2.02 -0.20
CA VAL A 57 -13.08 1.18 -0.76
C VAL A 57 -12.72 0.89 -2.22
N ALA A 58 -12.34 -0.35 -2.51
CA ALA A 58 -11.90 -0.78 -3.82
C ALA A 58 -13.05 -1.46 -4.57
N VAL A 59 -13.70 -0.76 -5.49
CA VAL A 59 -14.75 -1.32 -6.36
C VAL A 59 -14.11 -2.03 -7.54
N VAL A 60 -14.33 -3.34 -7.67
CA VAL A 60 -13.72 -4.12 -8.75
C VAL A 60 -14.76 -4.60 -9.75
N SER A 61 -14.41 -4.51 -11.03
CA SER A 61 -15.12 -5.23 -12.09
C SER A 61 -14.68 -6.70 -12.13
N ALA A 62 -15.44 -7.53 -12.85
CA ALA A 62 -15.01 -8.88 -13.18
C ALA A 62 -13.76 -8.83 -14.07
N PHE A 63 -13.03 -9.94 -14.13
CA PHE A 63 -11.92 -10.05 -15.07
C PHE A 63 -12.38 -9.87 -16.53
N GLU A 64 -11.49 -9.40 -17.39
CA GLU A 64 -11.79 -9.18 -18.81
C GLU A 64 -12.48 -10.40 -19.45
N GLY A 65 -13.63 -10.16 -20.10
CA GLY A 65 -14.45 -11.18 -20.75
C GLY A 65 -15.24 -12.11 -19.83
N GLU A 66 -15.03 -12.08 -18.51
CA GLU A 66 -15.68 -13.02 -17.58
C GLU A 66 -17.20 -12.77 -17.46
N THR A 67 -17.64 -11.52 -17.37
CA THR A 67 -19.07 -11.19 -17.34
C THR A 67 -19.79 -11.69 -18.59
N ASP A 68 -19.21 -11.45 -19.77
CA ASP A 68 -19.78 -11.89 -21.05
C ASP A 68 -19.81 -13.42 -21.15
N ARG A 69 -18.76 -14.09 -20.65
CA ARG A 69 -18.71 -15.55 -20.56
C ARG A 69 -19.85 -16.09 -19.69
N LEU A 70 -20.04 -15.56 -18.48
CA LEU A 70 -21.10 -16.01 -17.56
C LEU A 70 -22.50 -15.76 -18.14
N LEU A 71 -22.72 -14.60 -18.76
CA LEU A 71 -23.97 -14.30 -19.46
C LEU A 71 -24.21 -15.28 -20.62
N ALA A 72 -23.19 -15.56 -21.44
CA ALA A 72 -23.28 -16.50 -22.53
C ALA A 72 -23.56 -17.93 -22.03
N GLU A 73 -22.82 -18.40 -21.01
CA GLU A 73 -23.00 -19.70 -20.39
C GLU A 73 -24.43 -19.90 -19.90
N ALA A 74 -24.99 -18.93 -19.15
CA ALA A 74 -26.36 -19.01 -18.68
C ALA A 74 -27.39 -18.99 -19.84
N ARG A 75 -27.14 -18.21 -20.89
CA ARG A 75 -28.02 -18.13 -22.08
C ARG A 75 -28.03 -19.42 -22.90
N THR A 76 -26.93 -20.20 -22.92
CA THR A 76 -26.91 -21.50 -23.60
C THR A 76 -27.90 -22.51 -23.03
N LEU A 77 -28.36 -22.32 -21.79
CA LEU A 77 -29.38 -23.17 -21.17
C LEU A 77 -30.79 -22.94 -21.74
N GLY A 78 -30.99 -21.95 -22.62
CA GLY A 78 -32.19 -21.82 -23.44
C GLY A 78 -33.43 -21.33 -22.69
N LEU A 79 -33.26 -20.45 -21.69
CA LEU A 79 -34.39 -19.87 -20.96
C LEU A 79 -35.05 -18.74 -21.78
N PRO A 80 -36.33 -18.87 -22.19
CA PRO A 80 -37.01 -17.88 -23.04
C PRO A 80 -37.54 -16.66 -22.27
N HIS A 81 -37.12 -16.47 -21.02
CA HIS A 81 -37.62 -15.43 -20.11
C HIS A 81 -36.52 -14.97 -19.16
N ASP A 82 -36.66 -13.76 -18.63
CA ASP A 82 -35.79 -13.23 -17.59
C ASP A 82 -35.78 -14.15 -16.38
N ASN A 83 -34.59 -14.58 -15.96
CA ASN A 83 -34.45 -15.52 -14.85
C ASN A 83 -33.85 -14.81 -13.63
N PRO A 84 -34.52 -14.80 -12.45
CA PRO A 84 -34.03 -14.14 -11.24
C PRO A 84 -32.75 -14.77 -10.66
N LEU A 85 -32.31 -15.94 -11.16
CA LEU A 85 -31.03 -16.56 -10.79
C LEU A 85 -29.85 -16.03 -11.60
N LEU A 86 -30.10 -15.45 -12.78
CA LEU A 86 -29.05 -14.96 -13.67
C LEU A 86 -28.16 -13.89 -13.01
N PRO A 87 -28.72 -12.84 -12.37
CA PRO A 87 -27.90 -11.82 -11.71
C PRO A 87 -26.95 -12.39 -10.66
N ALA A 88 -27.44 -13.31 -9.81
CA ALA A 88 -26.62 -13.94 -8.79
C ALA A 88 -25.49 -14.79 -9.40
N TYR A 89 -25.75 -15.47 -10.52
CA TYR A 89 -24.73 -16.24 -11.22
C TYR A 89 -23.65 -15.34 -11.83
N VAL A 90 -24.04 -14.26 -12.51
CA VAL A 90 -23.10 -13.32 -13.14
C VAL A 90 -22.28 -12.55 -12.10
N ALA A 91 -22.88 -12.19 -10.96
CA ALA A 91 -22.21 -11.51 -9.86
C ALA A 91 -21.01 -12.30 -9.29
N MET A 92 -21.01 -13.64 -9.38
CA MET A 92 -19.89 -14.47 -8.93
C MET A 92 -18.56 -14.11 -9.62
N GLY A 93 -18.60 -13.59 -10.86
CA GLY A 93 -17.39 -13.14 -11.57
C GLY A 93 -16.68 -11.99 -10.84
N GLU A 94 -17.44 -11.05 -10.29
CA GLU A 94 -16.89 -9.92 -9.54
C GLU A 94 -16.55 -10.28 -8.10
N GLU A 95 -17.34 -11.13 -7.45
CA GLU A 95 -17.00 -11.62 -6.10
C GLU A 95 -15.68 -12.40 -6.11
N ARG A 96 -15.43 -13.17 -7.18
CA ARG A 96 -14.13 -13.82 -7.43
C ARG A 96 -13.01 -12.79 -7.60
N ALA A 97 -13.22 -11.72 -8.37
CA ALA A 97 -12.24 -10.66 -8.56
C ALA A 97 -11.95 -9.90 -7.25
N ALA A 98 -12.99 -9.63 -6.45
CA ALA A 98 -12.89 -8.97 -5.16
C ALA A 98 -12.07 -9.81 -4.17
N ALA A 99 -12.36 -11.11 -4.08
CA ALA A 99 -11.61 -12.02 -3.22
C ALA A 99 -10.12 -12.10 -3.62
N LEU A 100 -9.82 -12.23 -4.91
CA LEU A 100 -8.42 -12.29 -5.39
C LEU A 100 -7.68 -10.97 -5.19
N THR A 101 -8.36 -9.84 -5.31
CA THR A 101 -7.79 -8.51 -5.04
C THR A 101 -7.51 -8.34 -3.55
N ALA A 102 -8.42 -8.76 -2.67
CA ALA A 102 -8.18 -8.74 -1.22
C ALA A 102 -7.01 -9.65 -0.81
N LEU A 103 -6.88 -10.83 -1.42
CA LEU A 103 -5.71 -11.71 -1.23
C LEU A 103 -4.40 -11.08 -1.73
N ALA A 104 -4.43 -10.34 -2.83
CA ALA A 104 -3.27 -9.59 -3.30
C ALA A 104 -2.88 -8.46 -2.33
N CYS A 105 -3.86 -7.78 -1.74
CA CYS A 105 -3.64 -6.79 -0.67
C CYS A 105 -3.01 -7.42 0.57
N ASP A 106 -3.54 -8.55 1.05
CA ASP A 106 -2.97 -9.29 2.19
C ASP A 106 -1.53 -9.74 1.92
N ARG A 107 -1.23 -10.20 0.70
CA ARG A 107 0.13 -10.60 0.29
C ARG A 107 1.15 -9.47 0.44
N VAL A 108 0.77 -8.22 0.18
CA VAL A 108 1.64 -7.04 0.37
C VAL A 108 1.52 -6.44 1.78
N GLY A 109 0.76 -7.07 2.67
CA GLY A 109 0.69 -6.72 4.09
C GLY A 109 -0.39 -5.73 4.48
N LEU A 110 -1.34 -5.44 3.59
CA LEU A 110 -2.51 -4.62 3.88
C LEU A 110 -3.60 -5.44 4.58
N ASP A 111 -4.27 -4.84 5.56
CA ASP A 111 -5.45 -5.43 6.18
C ASP A 111 -6.70 -5.21 5.30
N ALA A 112 -7.03 -6.21 4.49
CA ALA A 112 -8.09 -6.15 3.49
C ALA A 112 -9.23 -7.14 3.77
N LEU A 113 -10.47 -6.68 3.54
CA LEU A 113 -11.69 -7.49 3.57
C LEU A 113 -12.39 -7.41 2.20
N ALA A 114 -12.88 -8.53 1.69
CA ALA A 114 -13.81 -8.54 0.56
C ALA A 114 -15.24 -8.72 1.05
N LEU A 115 -16.16 -7.86 0.59
CA LEU A 115 -17.60 -8.03 0.82
C LEU A 115 -18.26 -8.66 -0.42
N SER A 116 -19.26 -9.52 -0.19
CA SER A 116 -20.12 -10.01 -1.28
C SER A 116 -21.10 -8.92 -1.74
N VAL A 117 -21.82 -9.18 -2.84
CA VAL A 117 -22.93 -8.28 -3.26
C VAL A 117 -23.97 -8.12 -2.14
N ARG A 118 -24.21 -9.19 -1.39
CA ARG A 118 -25.18 -9.20 -0.29
C ARG A 118 -24.68 -8.41 0.92
N ASP A 119 -23.40 -8.57 1.27
CA ASP A 119 -22.82 -7.92 2.45
C ASP A 119 -22.55 -6.43 2.22
N LEU A 120 -22.40 -5.99 0.97
CA LEU A 120 -22.23 -4.57 0.64
C LEU A 120 -23.45 -3.72 1.02
N GLY A 121 -24.65 -4.28 0.96
CA GLY A 121 -25.89 -3.56 1.28
C GLY A 121 -26.32 -2.52 0.24
N LEU A 122 -25.78 -2.57 -0.99
CA LEU A 122 -26.23 -1.69 -2.08
C LEU A 122 -27.60 -2.15 -2.58
N VAL A 123 -28.61 -1.28 -2.48
CA VAL A 123 -29.97 -1.56 -2.94
C VAL A 123 -30.26 -0.78 -4.23
N ALA A 124 -30.82 -1.45 -5.22
CA ALA A 124 -31.13 -0.92 -6.54
C ALA A 124 -32.55 -1.33 -7.00
N GLU A 125 -33.17 -0.50 -7.83
CA GLU A 125 -34.51 -0.75 -8.38
C GLU A 125 -34.52 -0.81 -9.90
N GLY A 126 -35.50 -1.51 -10.49
CA GLY A 126 -35.66 -1.64 -11.93
C GLY A 126 -35.47 -3.08 -12.45
N PRO A 127 -35.21 -3.24 -13.76
CA PRO A 127 -35.06 -4.56 -14.39
C PRO A 127 -33.89 -5.37 -13.82
N LEU A 128 -34.00 -6.70 -13.84
CA LEU A 128 -33.02 -7.62 -13.23
C LEU A 128 -31.58 -7.43 -13.73
N GLU A 129 -31.39 -7.03 -14.99
CA GLU A 129 -30.07 -6.85 -15.61
C GLU A 129 -29.64 -5.37 -15.75
N HIS A 130 -30.52 -4.41 -15.43
CA HIS A 130 -30.33 -2.97 -15.68
C HIS A 130 -30.90 -2.09 -14.55
N ALA A 131 -30.76 -2.52 -13.30
CA ALA A 131 -31.23 -1.79 -12.14
C ALA A 131 -30.43 -0.48 -11.93
N ARG A 132 -30.99 0.45 -11.15
CA ARG A 132 -30.37 1.72 -10.77
C ARG A 132 -30.19 1.81 -9.26
N PRO A 133 -29.02 2.22 -8.76
CA PRO A 133 -28.79 2.38 -7.32
C PRO A 133 -29.83 3.32 -6.68
N LEU A 134 -30.44 2.86 -5.59
CA LEU A 134 -31.47 3.59 -4.84
C LEU A 134 -30.94 4.07 -3.49
N ARG A 135 -30.33 3.18 -2.71
CA ARG A 135 -29.82 3.48 -1.35
C ARG A 135 -28.70 2.50 -0.95
N LEU A 136 -27.94 2.87 0.07
CA LEU A 136 -26.91 2.03 0.69
C LEU A 136 -27.27 1.70 2.14
N GLU A 137 -27.32 0.41 2.49
CA GLU A 137 -27.40 -0.06 3.87
C GLU A 137 -25.99 -0.09 4.47
N ARG A 138 -25.64 0.97 5.18
CA ARG A 138 -24.24 1.27 5.53
C ARG A 138 -23.61 0.41 6.63
N GLU A 139 -24.40 -0.32 7.41
CA GLU A 139 -23.94 -0.98 8.65
C GLU A 139 -22.70 -1.87 8.43
N ALA A 140 -22.72 -2.73 7.40
CA ALA A 140 -21.63 -3.64 7.11
C ALA A 140 -20.38 -2.91 6.58
N LEU A 141 -20.57 -1.94 5.67
CA LEU A 141 -19.45 -1.17 5.09
C LEU A 141 -18.76 -0.32 6.16
N ASP A 142 -19.53 0.36 7.01
CA ASP A 142 -18.99 1.19 8.09
C ASP A 142 -18.24 0.32 9.12
N ALA A 143 -18.82 -0.82 9.51
CA ALA A 143 -18.16 -1.78 10.40
C ALA A 143 -16.86 -2.33 9.80
N ALA A 144 -16.82 -2.56 8.47
CA ALA A 144 -15.63 -2.99 7.76
C ALA A 144 -14.55 -1.89 7.73
N LEU A 145 -14.90 -0.65 7.40
CA LEU A 145 -13.97 0.49 7.34
C LEU A 145 -13.38 0.89 8.70
N LEU A 146 -14.11 0.60 9.79
CA LEU A 146 -13.59 0.75 11.14
C LEU A 146 -12.48 -0.28 11.45
N ARG A 147 -12.59 -1.49 10.92
CA ARG A 147 -11.73 -2.63 11.28
C ARG A 147 -10.57 -2.86 10.31
N HIS A 148 -10.75 -2.55 9.03
CA HIS A 148 -9.84 -2.89 7.95
C HIS A 148 -9.34 -1.64 7.22
N GLU A 149 -8.13 -1.69 6.66
CA GLU A 149 -7.55 -0.61 5.84
C GLU A 149 -8.17 -0.55 4.45
N VAL A 150 -8.57 -1.71 3.94
CA VAL A 150 -9.10 -1.88 2.60
C VAL A 150 -10.39 -2.70 2.66
N VAL A 151 -11.44 -2.21 2.00
CA VAL A 151 -12.67 -2.95 1.75
C VAL A 151 -12.84 -3.10 0.24
N VAL A 152 -12.71 -4.31 -0.26
CA VAL A 152 -12.88 -4.64 -1.68
C VAL A 152 -14.32 -5.08 -1.92
N VAL A 153 -14.99 -4.51 -2.91
CA VAL A 153 -16.42 -4.74 -3.17
C VAL A 153 -16.68 -4.99 -4.65
N PRO A 154 -17.64 -5.86 -5.01
CA PRO A 154 -18.12 -6.00 -6.38
C PRO A 154 -18.84 -4.72 -6.82
N GLY A 155 -18.79 -4.42 -8.12
CA GLY A 155 -19.30 -3.18 -8.70
C GLY A 155 -20.59 -3.32 -9.53
N PHE A 156 -20.96 -4.49 -10.02
CA PHE A 156 -22.01 -4.72 -11.01
C PHE A 156 -23.29 -5.26 -10.39
N GLY A 157 -23.20 -5.96 -9.26
CA GLY A 157 -24.33 -6.52 -8.53
C GLY A 157 -24.85 -5.58 -7.44
N ALA A 158 -26.16 -5.63 -7.19
CA ALA A 158 -26.85 -4.98 -6.08
C ALA A 158 -28.01 -5.86 -5.59
N LEU A 159 -28.71 -5.43 -4.54
CA LEU A 159 -29.93 -6.06 -4.03
C LEU A 159 -31.18 -5.31 -4.51
N SER A 160 -32.22 -6.02 -4.92
CA SER A 160 -33.56 -5.45 -5.06
C SER A 160 -34.13 -5.10 -3.68
N PRO A 161 -35.20 -4.30 -3.59
CA PRO A 161 -35.90 -4.05 -2.33
C PRO A 161 -36.38 -5.33 -1.62
N GLU A 162 -36.58 -6.42 -2.37
CA GLU A 162 -36.95 -7.75 -1.86
C GLU A 162 -35.74 -8.63 -1.49
N GLY A 163 -34.52 -8.11 -1.55
CA GLY A 163 -33.28 -8.82 -1.17
C GLY A 163 -32.75 -9.82 -2.20
N LYS A 164 -33.20 -9.73 -3.46
CA LYS A 164 -32.68 -10.56 -4.57
C LYS A 164 -31.51 -9.85 -5.26
N VAL A 165 -30.54 -10.61 -5.76
CA VAL A 165 -29.45 -10.00 -6.54
C VAL A 165 -29.99 -9.51 -7.88
N VAL A 166 -29.59 -8.30 -8.27
CA VAL A 166 -29.85 -7.65 -9.56
C VAL A 166 -28.54 -7.08 -10.10
N LEU A 167 -28.47 -6.81 -11.41
CA LEU A 167 -27.31 -6.18 -12.05
C LEU A 167 -27.62 -4.73 -12.42
N LEU A 168 -26.61 -3.86 -12.39
CA LEU A 168 -26.75 -2.42 -12.63
C LEU A 168 -26.64 -2.00 -14.11
N GLY A 169 -26.50 -2.97 -15.02
CA GLY A 169 -26.28 -2.72 -16.44
C GLY A 169 -24.85 -2.29 -16.80
N ARG A 170 -24.64 -1.90 -18.07
CA ARG A 170 -23.31 -1.58 -18.60
C ARG A 170 -22.62 -0.50 -17.76
N GLY A 171 -21.38 -0.78 -17.36
CA GLY A 171 -20.57 0.07 -16.47
C GLY A 171 -21.15 0.28 -15.08
N GLY A 172 -21.95 -0.67 -14.60
CA GLY A 172 -22.43 -0.73 -13.22
C GLY A 172 -21.33 -0.51 -12.19
N SER A 173 -20.10 -0.98 -12.44
CA SER A 173 -18.97 -0.77 -11.54
C SER A 173 -18.57 0.70 -11.37
N ASP A 174 -18.64 1.51 -12.44
CA ASP A 174 -18.39 2.96 -12.35
C ASP A 174 -19.54 3.64 -11.56
N LEU A 175 -20.79 3.23 -11.81
CA LEU A 175 -21.97 3.68 -11.06
C LEU A 175 -21.86 3.37 -9.56
N THR A 176 -21.47 2.14 -9.20
CA THR A 176 -21.30 1.72 -7.80
C THR A 176 -20.23 2.56 -7.11
N ALA A 177 -19.08 2.78 -7.75
CA ALA A 177 -18.01 3.60 -7.15
C ALA A 177 -18.47 5.04 -6.84
N LEU A 178 -19.15 5.67 -7.80
CA LEU A 178 -19.66 7.04 -7.60
C LEU A 178 -20.80 7.08 -6.58
N PHE A 179 -21.68 6.09 -6.58
CA PHE A 179 -22.76 5.99 -5.60
C PHE A 179 -22.22 5.81 -4.18
N LEU A 180 -21.26 4.90 -3.98
CA LEU A 180 -20.62 4.69 -2.68
C LEU A 180 -19.89 5.95 -2.22
N ALA A 181 -19.17 6.64 -3.11
CA ALA A 181 -18.50 7.90 -2.77
C ALA A 181 -19.49 8.98 -2.33
N ALA A 182 -20.63 9.12 -3.02
CA ALA A 182 -21.67 10.06 -2.65
C ALA A 182 -22.32 9.72 -1.29
N GLU A 183 -22.64 8.45 -1.03
CA GLU A 183 -23.24 8.01 0.24
C GLU A 183 -22.27 8.07 1.44
N LEU A 184 -20.96 8.02 1.17
CA LEU A 184 -19.90 8.25 2.15
C LEU A 184 -19.57 9.75 2.33
N GLY A 185 -20.22 10.65 1.58
CA GLY A 185 -20.01 12.09 1.67
C GLY A 185 -18.65 12.56 1.15
N LEU A 186 -18.06 11.83 0.20
CA LEU A 186 -16.77 12.18 -0.41
C LEU A 186 -16.96 13.23 -1.51
N GLU A 187 -15.90 14.01 -1.78
CA GLU A 187 -15.91 15.01 -2.85
C GLU A 187 -15.61 14.42 -4.23
N ALA A 188 -14.99 13.23 -4.28
CA ALA A 188 -14.59 12.57 -5.51
C ALA A 188 -14.50 11.05 -5.38
N ALA A 189 -14.59 10.36 -6.51
CA ALA A 189 -14.17 8.95 -6.66
C ALA A 189 -13.09 8.82 -7.74
N GLN A 190 -12.19 7.85 -7.57
CA GLN A 190 -11.13 7.56 -8.54
C GLN A 190 -11.56 6.41 -9.44
N LEU A 191 -11.60 6.64 -10.75
CA LEU A 191 -11.78 5.60 -11.74
C LEU A 191 -10.43 5.27 -12.35
N VAL A 192 -9.86 4.13 -11.94
CA VAL A 192 -8.60 3.63 -12.45
C VAL A 192 -8.87 2.87 -13.75
N LYS A 193 -8.25 3.35 -14.83
CA LYS A 193 -8.39 2.86 -16.19
C LYS A 193 -7.00 2.57 -16.78
N ASP A 194 -6.99 1.99 -17.97
CA ASP A 194 -5.82 1.73 -18.81
C ASP A 194 -5.32 2.99 -19.55
N VAL A 195 -6.12 4.06 -19.58
CA VAL A 195 -5.72 5.39 -20.05
C VAL A 195 -5.55 6.35 -18.87
N ASP A 196 -4.66 7.33 -19.02
CA ASP A 196 -4.26 8.29 -17.97
C ASP A 196 -5.21 9.50 -17.83
N GLY A 197 -6.28 9.56 -18.63
CA GLY A 197 -7.26 10.63 -18.56
C GLY A 197 -8.25 10.66 -19.73
N LEU A 198 -9.04 11.73 -19.77
CA LEU A 198 -9.90 12.08 -20.89
C LEU A 198 -9.10 12.84 -21.95
N TYR A 199 -9.31 12.48 -23.21
CA TYR A 199 -8.68 13.14 -24.36
C TYR A 199 -9.73 13.78 -25.27
N ASP A 200 -9.30 14.76 -26.06
CA ASP A 200 -10.14 15.40 -27.07
C ASP A 200 -10.47 14.49 -28.26
N ARG A 201 -9.72 13.41 -28.43
CA ARG A 201 -9.86 12.33 -29.42
C ARG A 201 -9.16 11.07 -28.91
N ASP A 202 -9.33 9.93 -29.58
CA ASP A 202 -8.70 8.67 -29.16
C ASP A 202 -7.16 8.75 -29.26
N PRO A 203 -6.41 8.68 -28.14
CA PRO A 203 -4.94 8.76 -28.15
C PRO A 203 -4.27 7.54 -28.78
N ASN A 204 -4.98 6.42 -28.93
CA ASN A 204 -4.46 5.25 -29.64
C ASN A 204 -4.56 5.40 -31.16
N ALA A 205 -5.46 6.27 -31.64
CA ALA A 205 -5.68 6.51 -33.06
C ALA A 205 -4.96 7.77 -33.57
N ASP A 206 -4.74 8.77 -32.70
CA ASP A 206 -4.14 10.05 -33.06
C ASP A 206 -3.02 10.43 -32.06
N PRO A 207 -1.74 10.49 -32.49
CA PRO A 207 -0.63 10.84 -31.60
C PRO A 207 -0.64 12.31 -31.16
N ASP A 208 -1.39 13.18 -31.84
CA ASP A 208 -1.56 14.59 -31.46
C ASP A 208 -2.76 14.80 -30.51
N ALA A 209 -3.38 13.71 -30.03
CA ALA A 209 -4.46 13.77 -29.05
C ALA A 209 -4.04 14.54 -27.80
N ARG A 210 -4.92 15.42 -27.34
CA ARG A 210 -4.67 16.32 -26.20
C ARG A 210 -5.47 15.86 -24.99
N ARG A 211 -4.80 15.78 -23.84
CA ARG A 211 -5.39 15.32 -22.57
C ARG A 211 -5.98 16.50 -21.78
N TYR A 212 -7.12 16.28 -21.16
CA TYR A 212 -7.68 17.21 -20.18
C TYR A 212 -7.06 16.96 -18.80
N ASP A 213 -6.60 18.02 -18.12
CA ASP A 213 -6.33 17.95 -16.68
C ASP A 213 -7.63 18.20 -15.89
N GLN A 214 -8.51 19.05 -16.40
CA GLN A 214 -9.86 19.32 -15.90
C GLN A 214 -10.85 19.35 -17.06
N ALA A 215 -11.98 18.66 -16.92
CA ALA A 215 -13.07 18.64 -17.90
C ALA A 215 -14.43 18.80 -17.21
N SER A 216 -15.39 19.43 -17.88
CA SER A 216 -16.74 19.52 -17.33
C SER A 216 -17.51 18.21 -17.53
N TRP A 217 -18.55 17.96 -16.73
CA TRP A 217 -19.43 16.81 -16.95
C TRP A 217 -20.04 16.79 -18.36
N SER A 218 -20.38 17.96 -18.92
CA SER A 218 -20.89 18.05 -20.30
C SER A 218 -19.86 17.62 -21.36
N GLU A 219 -18.59 18.00 -21.16
CA GLU A 219 -17.51 17.57 -22.06
C GLU A 219 -17.25 16.08 -21.94
N ALA A 220 -17.22 15.56 -20.70
CA ALA A 220 -17.06 14.14 -20.45
C ALA A 220 -18.19 13.31 -21.09
N ARG A 221 -19.45 13.80 -21.10
CA ARG A 221 -20.54 13.14 -21.83
C ARG A 221 -20.33 13.14 -23.33
N PHE A 222 -19.85 14.27 -23.87
CA PHE A 222 -19.67 14.44 -25.31
C PHE A 222 -18.50 13.60 -25.85
N LEU A 223 -17.38 13.59 -25.12
CA LEU A 223 -16.12 12.93 -25.54
C LEU A 223 -16.00 11.49 -25.03
N GLY A 224 -16.53 11.22 -23.84
CA GLY A 224 -16.15 10.11 -22.99
C GLY A 224 -17.06 8.89 -23.04
N GLY A 225 -17.94 8.75 -24.05
CA GLY A 225 -18.92 7.67 -24.14
C GLY A 225 -18.35 6.24 -24.02
N GLY A 226 -17.03 6.05 -24.20
CA GLY A 226 -16.30 4.81 -23.92
C GLY A 226 -15.52 4.76 -22.60
N LEU A 227 -15.14 5.91 -22.03
CA LEU A 227 -14.23 6.00 -20.86
C LEU A 227 -14.98 5.97 -19.52
N VAL A 228 -16.04 6.77 -19.40
CA VAL A 228 -16.94 6.81 -18.25
C VAL A 228 -18.37 6.71 -18.77
N GLN A 229 -19.17 5.80 -18.23
CA GLN A 229 -20.54 5.62 -18.71
C GLN A 229 -21.41 6.87 -18.45
N PRO A 230 -22.35 7.22 -19.37
CA PRO A 230 -23.21 8.38 -19.21
C PRO A 230 -24.01 8.40 -17.90
N ASP A 231 -24.62 7.27 -17.51
CA ASP A 231 -25.38 7.17 -16.25
C ASP A 231 -24.51 7.51 -15.02
N ALA A 232 -23.22 7.16 -15.07
CA ALA A 232 -22.26 7.43 -14.01
C ALA A 232 -21.93 8.93 -13.93
N ILE A 233 -21.78 9.59 -15.08
CA ILE A 233 -21.58 11.04 -15.17
C ILE A 233 -22.82 11.79 -14.67
N ASP A 234 -24.02 11.34 -15.05
CA ASP A 234 -25.28 11.94 -14.62
C ASP A 234 -25.48 11.83 -13.11
N LEU A 235 -25.16 10.67 -12.52
CA LEU A 235 -25.16 10.50 -11.07
C LEU A 235 -24.16 11.47 -10.40
N ALA A 236 -22.95 11.57 -10.95
CA ALA A 236 -21.91 12.43 -10.40
C ALA A 236 -22.33 13.92 -10.43
N GLU A 237 -22.83 14.41 -11.56
CA GLU A 237 -23.33 15.79 -11.68
C GLU A 237 -24.52 16.04 -10.73
N ALA A 238 -25.49 15.11 -10.68
CA ALA A 238 -26.67 15.25 -9.82
C ALA A 238 -26.31 15.29 -8.32
N ARG A 239 -25.21 14.64 -7.92
CA ARG A 239 -24.71 14.60 -6.54
C ARG A 239 -23.58 15.61 -6.28
N GLY A 240 -23.15 16.39 -7.29
CA GLY A 240 -22.02 17.32 -7.16
C GLY A 240 -20.67 16.63 -6.91
N LEU A 241 -20.53 15.37 -7.30
CA LEU A 241 -19.35 14.52 -7.06
C LEU A 241 -18.37 14.64 -8.24
N ARG A 242 -17.08 14.84 -7.95
CA ARG A 242 -16.04 14.84 -9.00
C ARG A 242 -15.63 13.41 -9.38
N ILE A 243 -15.24 13.22 -10.64
CA ILE A 243 -14.70 11.94 -11.13
C ILE A 243 -13.23 12.13 -11.46
N GLU A 244 -12.34 11.41 -10.79
CA GLU A 244 -10.91 11.41 -11.11
C GLU A 244 -10.59 10.22 -12.01
N VAL A 245 -10.36 10.45 -13.31
CA VAL A 245 -9.91 9.39 -14.22
C VAL A 245 -8.39 9.37 -14.24
N ARG A 246 -7.80 8.21 -13.92
CA ARG A 246 -6.35 8.03 -13.81
C ARG A 246 -5.93 6.65 -14.29
N ASN A 247 -4.64 6.48 -14.56
CA ASN A 247 -4.01 5.17 -14.72
C ASN A 247 -3.19 4.79 -13.47
N HIS A 248 -2.65 3.57 -13.48
CA HIS A 248 -1.66 3.07 -12.52
C HIS A 248 -0.27 3.72 -12.69
N GLU A 249 -0.09 4.44 -13.80
CA GLU A 249 1.20 4.58 -14.43
C GLU A 249 1.83 5.97 -14.18
N ASP A 250 1.13 7.09 -14.22
CA ASP A 250 1.87 8.36 -14.35
C ASP A 250 1.58 9.44 -13.32
N GLY A 251 0.78 9.14 -12.29
CA GLY A 251 0.36 10.13 -11.28
C GLY A 251 -0.50 11.27 -11.86
N HIS A 252 -0.66 11.32 -13.18
CA HIS A 252 -1.57 12.18 -13.90
C HIS A 252 -3.00 11.68 -13.77
N ARG A 253 -3.93 12.64 -13.86
CA ARG A 253 -5.36 12.38 -13.86
C ARG A 253 -6.11 13.49 -14.57
N THR A 254 -7.26 13.16 -15.13
CA THR A 254 -8.29 14.13 -15.46
C THR A 254 -9.28 14.22 -14.29
N VAL A 255 -9.57 15.43 -13.84
CA VAL A 255 -10.68 15.69 -12.91
C VAL A 255 -11.89 16.14 -13.71
N ILE A 256 -12.96 15.35 -13.68
CA ILE A 256 -14.25 15.69 -14.28
C ILE A 256 -15.16 16.31 -13.21
N GLY A 257 -15.69 17.50 -13.48
CA GLY A 257 -16.49 18.24 -12.50
C GLY A 257 -17.30 19.41 -13.11
N PRO A 258 -17.53 20.49 -12.34
CA PRO A 258 -18.28 21.65 -12.84
C PRO A 258 -17.51 22.48 -13.85
N ASP A 259 -16.17 22.47 -13.75
CA ASP A 259 -15.27 23.35 -14.51
C ASP A 259 -14.51 22.56 -15.59
N SER A 260 -14.08 23.29 -16.62
CA SER A 260 -13.25 22.76 -17.71
C SER A 260 -12.02 23.63 -17.93
N ALA A 261 -10.93 23.01 -18.38
CA ALA A 261 -9.78 23.68 -18.94
C ALA A 261 -9.45 23.14 -20.34
N PRO A 262 -8.91 23.96 -21.26
CA PRO A 262 -8.49 23.48 -22.58
C PRO A 262 -7.51 22.30 -22.46
N PRO A 263 -7.66 21.25 -23.28
CA PRO A 263 -6.78 20.09 -23.22
C PRO A 263 -5.37 20.48 -23.66
N ARG A 264 -4.36 19.76 -23.16
CA ARG A 264 -2.94 20.04 -23.39
C ARG A 264 -2.29 18.84 -24.07
N ALA A 265 -1.16 19.07 -24.75
CA ALA A 265 -0.37 17.95 -25.24
C ALA A 265 0.04 17.10 -24.03
N PRO A 266 -0.15 15.76 -24.07
CA PRO A 266 0.30 14.89 -23.00
C PRO A 266 1.81 15.05 -22.80
N LEU A 267 2.25 14.98 -21.55
CA LEU A 267 3.68 15.06 -21.26
C LEU A 267 4.36 13.81 -21.82
N PRO A 268 5.51 13.93 -22.50
CA PRO A 268 6.20 12.77 -23.05
C PRO A 268 6.65 11.83 -21.92
N HIS A 269 6.20 10.57 -21.98
CA HIS A 269 6.64 9.53 -21.05
C HIS A 269 8.07 9.10 -21.40
N ARG A 270 9.08 9.72 -20.78
CA ARG A 270 10.42 9.12 -20.74
C ARG A 270 10.44 8.07 -19.64
N ARG A 271 10.78 6.83 -20.00
CA ARG A 271 10.97 5.75 -19.02
C ARG A 271 11.94 6.18 -17.93
N LEU A 272 11.54 5.96 -16.67
CA LEU A 272 12.36 6.20 -15.51
C LEU A 272 13.47 5.14 -15.47
N ARG A 273 14.73 5.59 -15.46
CA ARG A 273 15.88 4.68 -15.45
C ARG A 273 16.14 4.26 -14.01
N VAL A 274 15.91 2.99 -13.69
CA VAL A 274 16.01 2.46 -12.33
C VAL A 274 17.15 1.45 -12.24
N ALA A 275 18.05 1.67 -11.29
CA ALA A 275 19.04 0.67 -10.88
C ALA A 275 18.58 0.01 -9.58
N LEU A 276 18.84 -1.29 -9.44
CA LEU A 276 18.56 -2.03 -8.22
C LEU A 276 19.87 -2.57 -7.64
N ALA A 277 20.12 -2.34 -6.36
CA ALA A 277 21.24 -2.94 -5.64
C ALA A 277 20.75 -3.99 -4.66
N GLY A 278 21.17 -5.23 -4.88
CA GLY A 278 20.67 -6.38 -4.16
C GLY A 278 19.52 -7.06 -4.91
N CYS A 279 19.71 -8.33 -5.24
CA CYS A 279 18.70 -9.18 -5.88
C CYS A 279 18.44 -10.43 -5.01
N GLY A 280 18.24 -10.21 -3.72
CA GLY A 280 17.82 -11.22 -2.73
C GLY A 280 16.30 -11.33 -2.66
N VAL A 281 15.76 -11.61 -1.47
CA VAL A 281 14.31 -11.76 -1.25
C VAL A 281 13.56 -10.48 -1.63
N VAL A 282 13.89 -9.35 -0.99
CA VAL A 282 13.22 -8.05 -1.24
C VAL A 282 13.52 -7.54 -2.65
N GLY A 283 14.79 -7.43 -3.00
CA GLY A 283 15.21 -6.93 -4.31
C GLY A 283 14.68 -7.76 -5.48
N GLY A 284 14.65 -9.09 -5.38
CA GLY A 284 14.03 -9.95 -6.40
C GLY A 284 12.51 -9.77 -6.50
N GLY A 285 11.83 -9.50 -5.37
CA GLY A 285 10.42 -9.10 -5.37
C GLY A 285 10.20 -7.78 -6.11
N ALA A 286 10.97 -6.74 -5.79
CA ALA A 286 10.90 -5.45 -6.47
C ALA A 286 11.21 -5.59 -7.97
N LEU A 287 12.30 -6.29 -8.32
CA LEU A 287 12.72 -6.51 -9.70
C LEU A 287 11.64 -7.18 -10.54
N SER A 288 10.94 -8.18 -10.00
CA SER A 288 9.84 -8.86 -10.71
C SER A 288 8.75 -7.89 -11.15
N ARG A 289 8.46 -6.86 -10.35
CA ARG A 289 7.44 -5.84 -10.67
C ARG A 289 7.97 -4.80 -11.65
N LEU A 290 9.24 -4.40 -11.51
CA LEU A 290 9.88 -3.41 -12.38
C LEU A 290 10.09 -3.90 -13.80
N LEU A 291 10.39 -5.20 -13.98
CA LEU A 291 10.63 -5.77 -15.31
C LEU A 291 9.37 -5.77 -16.19
N ASP A 292 8.19 -5.79 -15.59
CA ASP A 292 6.90 -5.76 -16.27
C ASP A 292 6.27 -4.36 -16.30
N ASP A 293 6.96 -3.36 -15.75
CA ASP A 293 6.48 -1.97 -15.70
C ASP A 293 6.92 -1.19 -16.96
N PRO A 294 6.00 -0.79 -17.86
CA PRO A 294 6.36 -0.10 -19.09
C PRO A 294 6.98 1.28 -18.88
N ARG A 295 6.82 1.85 -17.67
CA ARG A 295 7.37 3.16 -17.28
C ARG A 295 8.82 3.08 -16.85
N VAL A 296 9.29 1.90 -16.50
CA VAL A 296 10.62 1.72 -15.92
C VAL A 296 11.53 1.08 -16.96
N GLU A 297 12.72 1.65 -17.08
CA GLU A 297 13.85 0.99 -17.71
C GLU A 297 14.78 0.53 -16.58
N VAL A 298 14.82 -0.78 -16.33
CA VAL A 298 15.82 -1.33 -15.40
C VAL A 298 17.18 -1.28 -16.09
N VAL A 299 18.11 -0.45 -15.60
CA VAL A 299 19.40 -0.20 -16.27
C VAL A 299 20.55 -1.02 -15.71
N GLY A 300 20.35 -1.66 -14.57
CA GLY A 300 21.35 -2.52 -13.95
C GLY A 300 20.90 -3.06 -12.60
N VAL A 301 21.43 -4.23 -12.24
CA VAL A 301 21.15 -4.93 -10.99
C VAL A 301 22.46 -5.34 -10.33
N LEU A 302 22.85 -4.65 -9.26
CA LEU A 302 24.08 -4.93 -8.52
C LEU A 302 23.92 -6.18 -7.65
N VAL A 303 24.82 -7.13 -7.85
CA VAL A 303 24.89 -8.38 -7.10
C VAL A 303 26.34 -8.80 -6.86
N ARG A 304 26.60 -9.55 -5.78
CA ARG A 304 27.96 -10.05 -5.48
C ARG A 304 28.53 -11.00 -6.54
N ASP A 305 27.68 -11.83 -7.12
CA ASP A 305 28.09 -12.86 -8.09
C ASP A 305 27.07 -12.94 -9.25
N PRO A 306 27.35 -12.31 -10.40
CA PRO A 306 26.47 -12.36 -11.57
C PRO A 306 26.23 -13.76 -12.14
N ALA A 307 27.09 -14.75 -11.84
CA ALA A 307 26.92 -16.12 -12.33
C ALA A 307 25.90 -16.93 -11.51
N ARG A 308 25.61 -16.51 -10.27
CA ARG A 308 24.66 -17.21 -9.40
C ARG A 308 23.22 -17.01 -9.90
N PRO A 309 22.42 -18.09 -10.03
CA PRO A 309 21.00 -18.00 -10.36
C PRO A 309 20.24 -17.07 -9.41
N ARG A 310 19.29 -16.32 -9.98
CA ARG A 310 18.49 -15.34 -9.25
C ARG A 310 17.04 -15.80 -9.17
N ASP A 311 16.50 -15.78 -7.96
CA ASP A 311 15.10 -16.08 -7.70
C ASP A 311 14.24 -14.80 -7.84
N VAL A 312 13.91 -14.49 -9.09
CA VAL A 312 13.06 -13.36 -9.48
C VAL A 312 11.78 -13.95 -10.09
N PRO A 313 10.66 -13.92 -9.37
CA PRO A 313 9.41 -14.52 -9.83
C PRO A 313 8.99 -13.99 -11.21
N GLY A 314 8.67 -14.89 -12.15
CA GLY A 314 8.19 -14.53 -13.48
C GLY A 314 9.23 -13.97 -14.47
N ALA A 315 10.46 -13.71 -14.03
CA ALA A 315 11.48 -13.12 -14.89
C ALA A 315 12.24 -14.18 -15.71
N ASP A 316 12.55 -13.83 -16.97
CA ASP A 316 13.43 -14.61 -17.82
C ASP A 316 14.90 -14.49 -17.37
N ALA A 317 15.56 -15.63 -17.14
CA ALA A 317 16.95 -15.71 -16.72
C ALA A 317 17.92 -15.06 -17.73
N ALA A 318 17.63 -15.12 -19.03
CA ALA A 318 18.46 -14.48 -20.05
C ALA A 318 18.42 -12.95 -19.91
N ARG A 319 17.20 -12.39 -19.80
CA ARG A 319 16.98 -10.95 -19.56
C ARG A 319 17.65 -10.47 -18.28
N LEU A 320 17.64 -11.29 -17.22
CA LEU A 320 18.31 -10.95 -15.97
C LEU A 320 19.82 -10.86 -16.14
N LYS A 321 20.44 -11.84 -16.83
CA LYS A 321 21.89 -11.93 -16.99
C LYS A 321 22.49 -10.66 -17.59
N ASP A 322 21.81 -10.05 -18.55
CA ASP A 322 22.27 -8.83 -19.22
C ASP A 322 22.22 -7.58 -18.33
N LEU A 323 21.46 -7.63 -17.22
CA LEU A 323 21.33 -6.53 -16.27
C LEU A 323 22.30 -6.66 -15.08
N LEU A 324 22.86 -7.84 -14.81
CA LEU A 324 23.64 -8.08 -13.60
C LEU A 324 25.03 -7.41 -13.69
N VAL A 325 25.35 -6.62 -12.67
CA VAL A 325 26.69 -6.02 -12.49
C VAL A 325 27.25 -6.42 -11.12
N ALA A 326 28.57 -6.51 -11.03
CA ALA A 326 29.27 -6.90 -9.80
C ALA A 326 29.85 -5.73 -9.00
N ASP A 327 29.79 -4.53 -9.56
CA ASP A 327 30.46 -3.34 -9.04
C ASP A 327 29.50 -2.13 -8.98
N ALA A 328 29.61 -1.35 -7.91
CA ALA A 328 28.76 -0.19 -7.66
C ALA A 328 29.01 0.95 -8.65
N ALA A 329 30.28 1.18 -9.05
CA ALA A 329 30.58 2.21 -10.04
C ALA A 329 30.00 1.82 -11.40
N ALA A 330 30.12 0.55 -11.81
CA ALA A 330 29.48 0.02 -13.01
C ALA A 330 27.95 0.21 -13.00
N LEU A 331 27.30 -0.01 -11.86
CA LEU A 331 25.87 0.24 -11.69
C LEU A 331 25.51 1.72 -11.92
N LEU A 332 26.28 2.64 -11.31
CA LEU A 332 26.04 4.08 -11.42
C LEU A 332 26.43 4.65 -12.79
N ASP A 333 27.35 4.01 -13.51
CA ASP A 333 27.75 4.39 -14.87
C ASP A 333 26.67 4.07 -15.91
N CYS A 334 25.70 3.22 -15.57
CA CYS A 334 24.44 3.10 -16.31
C CYS A 334 23.57 4.38 -16.23
N ARG A 335 23.95 5.38 -15.42
CA ARG A 335 23.26 6.67 -15.23
C ARG A 335 21.79 6.51 -14.82
N PRO A 336 21.48 5.77 -13.74
CA PRO A 336 20.12 5.67 -13.25
C PRO A 336 19.57 7.04 -12.86
N ASP A 337 18.27 7.23 -13.04
CA ASP A 337 17.54 8.31 -12.39
C ASP A 337 17.39 7.95 -10.89
N VAL A 338 16.92 6.74 -10.58
CA VAL A 338 16.70 6.27 -9.19
C VAL A 338 17.50 4.99 -8.91
N VAL A 339 18.09 4.88 -7.73
CA VAL A 339 18.64 3.63 -7.18
C VAL A 339 17.71 3.09 -6.09
N LEU A 340 17.27 1.85 -6.27
CA LEU A 340 16.64 1.07 -5.20
C LEU A 340 17.72 0.26 -4.50
N GLU A 341 17.99 0.54 -3.24
CA GLU A 341 19.04 -0.11 -2.46
C GLU A 341 18.44 -1.11 -1.48
N ALA A 342 18.83 -2.37 -1.61
CA ALA A 342 18.36 -3.49 -0.82
C ALA A 342 19.50 -4.50 -0.56
N LEU A 343 20.73 -3.99 -0.36
CA LEU A 343 21.85 -4.81 0.09
C LEU A 343 21.68 -5.16 1.57
N SER A 344 22.31 -6.25 1.99
CA SER A 344 22.35 -6.67 3.40
C SER A 344 23.52 -6.07 4.16
N GLU A 345 24.55 -5.60 3.46
CA GLU A 345 25.82 -5.14 4.05
C GLU A 345 25.74 -3.64 4.32
N ALA A 346 26.02 -3.22 5.56
CA ALA A 346 25.88 -1.83 5.99
C ALA A 346 26.82 -0.87 5.25
N ASP A 347 28.11 -1.20 5.19
CA ASP A 347 29.12 -0.32 4.58
C ASP A 347 28.93 -0.21 3.07
N ALA A 348 28.75 -1.34 2.38
CA ALA A 348 28.50 -1.34 0.94
C ALA A 348 27.20 -0.59 0.56
N GLY A 349 26.14 -0.75 1.36
CA GLY A 349 24.91 0.02 1.19
C GLY A 349 25.13 1.52 1.39
N TYR A 350 25.81 1.91 2.48
CA TYR A 350 26.08 3.32 2.76
C TYR A 350 26.93 3.98 1.68
N ASP A 351 28.00 3.32 1.24
CA ASP A 351 28.91 3.83 0.21
C ASP A 351 28.20 4.00 -1.13
N LEU A 352 27.33 3.05 -1.51
CA LEU A 352 26.50 3.16 -2.72
C LEU A 352 25.49 4.32 -2.62
N ILE A 353 24.78 4.45 -1.49
CA ILE A 353 23.82 5.53 -1.27
C ILE A 353 24.55 6.87 -1.41
N HIS A 354 25.69 7.03 -0.74
CA HIS A 354 26.50 8.24 -0.81
C HIS A 354 26.91 8.58 -2.25
N ALA A 355 27.51 7.62 -2.96
CA ALA A 355 27.97 7.81 -4.33
C ALA A 355 26.82 8.11 -5.32
N ALA A 356 25.63 7.57 -5.11
CA ALA A 356 24.44 7.88 -5.89
C ALA A 356 23.99 9.33 -5.65
N LEU A 357 23.86 9.73 -4.39
CA LEU A 357 23.43 11.08 -4.02
C LEU A 357 24.40 12.16 -4.53
N GLU A 358 25.71 11.94 -4.45
CA GLU A 358 26.73 12.85 -5.01
C GLU A 358 26.56 13.09 -6.52
N ARG A 359 25.99 12.12 -7.24
CA ARG A 359 25.67 12.21 -8.68
C ARG A 359 24.29 12.82 -8.97
N GLY A 360 23.54 13.25 -7.95
CA GLY A 360 22.17 13.76 -8.11
C GLY A 360 21.15 12.67 -8.41
N VAL A 361 21.46 11.41 -8.08
CA VAL A 361 20.59 10.24 -8.28
C VAL A 361 19.72 10.08 -7.03
N ASP A 362 18.40 9.97 -7.20
CA ASP A 362 17.51 9.72 -6.07
C ASP A 362 17.69 8.29 -5.57
N VAL A 363 17.48 8.07 -4.27
CA VAL A 363 17.65 6.75 -3.65
C VAL A 363 16.45 6.38 -2.80
N ALA A 364 15.99 5.14 -2.92
CA ALA A 364 15.10 4.51 -1.94
C ALA A 364 15.81 3.29 -1.33
N SER A 365 15.91 3.21 0.00
CA SER A 365 16.68 2.16 0.68
C SER A 365 15.84 1.29 1.62
N ALA A 366 16.03 -0.01 1.52
CA ALA A 366 15.54 -1.01 2.47
C ALA A 366 16.62 -1.42 3.50
N ASN A 367 17.85 -0.89 3.39
CA ASN A 367 18.97 -1.22 4.26
C ASN A 367 19.03 -0.30 5.48
N LYS A 368 18.33 -0.72 6.54
CA LYS A 368 18.32 -0.05 7.84
C LYS A 368 19.71 0.25 8.38
N GLN A 369 20.66 -0.69 8.22
CA GLN A 369 21.99 -0.55 8.80
C GLN A 369 22.80 0.54 8.09
N ALA A 370 22.71 0.60 6.76
CA ALA A 370 23.32 1.65 5.96
C ALA A 370 22.75 3.03 6.33
N VAL A 371 21.42 3.18 6.27
CA VAL A 371 20.75 4.46 6.54
C VAL A 371 20.99 4.95 7.98
N SER A 372 20.97 4.05 8.96
CA SER A 372 21.14 4.42 10.38
C SER A 372 22.56 4.83 10.76
N ARG A 373 23.55 4.70 9.87
CA ARG A 373 24.94 5.10 10.12
C ARG A 373 25.05 6.62 10.29
N ASP A 374 24.47 7.36 9.35
CA ASP A 374 24.45 8.82 9.37
C ASP A 374 23.24 9.36 8.57
N PRO A 375 22.01 9.21 9.08
CA PRO A 375 20.81 9.60 8.34
C PRO A 375 20.75 11.13 8.11
N ALA A 376 21.27 11.92 9.05
CA ALA A 376 21.32 13.38 8.92
C ALA A 376 22.29 13.80 7.80
N GLY A 377 23.50 13.24 7.76
CA GLY A 377 24.48 13.51 6.72
C GLY A 377 24.00 13.07 5.34
N LEU A 378 23.35 11.91 5.24
CA LEU A 378 22.78 11.43 3.97
C LEU A 378 21.66 12.36 3.45
N LEU A 379 20.77 12.85 4.31
CA LEU A 379 19.75 13.84 3.91
C LEU A 379 20.38 15.17 3.51
N ALA A 380 21.39 15.64 4.24
CA ALA A 380 22.12 16.86 3.90
C ALA A 380 22.81 16.72 2.53
N LEU A 381 23.43 15.58 2.26
CA LEU A 381 24.06 15.25 0.99
C LEU A 381 23.04 15.22 -0.16
N ALA A 382 21.91 14.55 0.04
CA ALA A 382 20.83 14.50 -0.95
C ALA A 382 20.38 15.93 -1.33
N ASN A 383 20.10 16.77 -0.33
CA ASN A 383 19.70 18.16 -0.54
C ASN A 383 20.77 18.99 -1.26
N ALA A 384 22.05 18.82 -0.89
CA ALA A 384 23.15 19.56 -1.51
C ALA A 384 23.33 19.25 -3.01
N HIS A 385 22.93 18.05 -3.44
CA HIS A 385 23.05 17.59 -4.83
C HIS A 385 21.72 17.56 -5.59
N GLY A 386 20.64 18.12 -5.01
CA GLY A 386 19.31 18.12 -5.63
C GLY A 386 18.70 16.73 -5.81
N ALA A 387 19.15 15.76 -5.03
CA ALA A 387 18.63 14.40 -4.96
C ALA A 387 17.68 14.25 -3.75
N ARG A 388 16.97 13.13 -3.71
CA ARG A 388 16.11 12.74 -2.59
C ARG A 388 16.47 11.35 -2.10
N LEU A 389 16.27 11.14 -0.81
CA LEU A 389 16.48 9.87 -0.15
C LEU A 389 15.23 9.49 0.65
N LEU A 390 14.68 8.31 0.35
CA LEU A 390 13.60 7.67 1.10
C LEU A 390 14.08 6.33 1.65
N TRP A 391 13.47 5.86 2.73
CA TRP A 391 13.88 4.61 3.39
C TRP A 391 12.74 3.90 4.11
N SER A 392 11.52 4.00 3.59
CA SER A 392 10.34 3.47 4.29
C SER A 392 10.42 1.96 4.49
N ALA A 393 10.97 1.26 3.49
CA ALA A 393 11.19 -0.19 3.53
C ALA A 393 12.20 -0.64 4.62
N SER A 394 12.99 0.27 5.19
CA SER A 394 14.03 -0.05 6.19
C SER A 394 13.49 -0.32 7.61
N ILE A 395 12.28 0.16 7.94
CA ILE A 395 11.77 0.12 9.33
C ILE A 395 10.58 -0.82 9.48
N GLY A 396 9.59 -0.69 8.59
CA GLY A 396 8.26 -1.28 8.77
C GLY A 396 7.94 -2.48 7.90
N GLY A 397 8.85 -2.92 7.02
CA GLY A 397 8.51 -3.86 5.96
C GLY A 397 7.45 -3.24 5.05
N GLY A 398 6.21 -3.74 5.10
CA GLY A 398 5.07 -3.11 4.42
C GLY A 398 4.32 -2.07 5.25
N VAL A 399 4.59 -1.93 6.54
CA VAL A 399 3.88 -0.96 7.39
C VAL A 399 4.39 0.46 7.13
N PRO A 400 3.51 1.45 6.83
CA PRO A 400 3.92 2.82 6.50
C PRO A 400 4.28 3.64 7.76
N MET A 401 5.31 3.18 8.47
CA MET A 401 5.71 3.73 9.77
C MET A 401 6.32 5.13 9.66
N VAL A 402 7.19 5.33 8.66
CA VAL A 402 7.85 6.62 8.41
C VAL A 402 6.80 7.66 8.01
N GLU A 403 5.88 7.29 7.13
CA GLU A 403 4.83 8.15 6.62
C GLU A 403 3.82 8.51 7.71
N SER A 404 3.40 7.54 8.52
CA SER A 404 2.49 7.79 9.64
C SER A 404 3.09 8.76 10.65
N LEU A 405 4.40 8.67 10.87
CA LEU A 405 5.13 9.55 11.77
C LEU A 405 5.28 10.96 11.20
N ARG A 406 5.67 11.08 9.92
CA ARG A 406 5.76 12.37 9.22
C ARG A 406 4.40 13.07 9.12
N ALA A 407 3.33 12.31 8.86
CA ALA A 407 1.96 12.81 8.87
C ALA A 407 1.58 13.35 10.25
N ALA A 408 1.87 12.61 11.33
CA ALA A 408 1.63 13.07 12.69
C ALA A 408 2.42 14.36 13.02
N GLN A 409 3.67 14.47 12.57
CA GLN A 409 4.48 15.68 12.74
C GLN A 409 3.92 16.89 11.99
N ALA A 410 3.39 16.68 10.78
CA ALA A 410 2.78 17.74 9.99
C ALA A 410 1.53 18.34 10.66
N GLU A 411 0.84 17.54 11.49
CA GLU A 411 -0.32 18.00 12.27
C GLU A 411 0.05 18.59 13.64
N GLY A 412 1.25 18.31 14.18
CA GLY A 412 1.72 18.90 15.43
C GLY A 412 2.94 18.20 16.06
N PRO A 413 3.50 18.76 17.16
CA PRO A 413 4.69 18.21 17.80
C PRO A 413 4.47 16.80 18.35
N VAL A 414 5.38 15.88 18.01
CA VAL A 414 5.40 14.50 18.52
C VAL A 414 5.95 14.48 19.95
N ALA A 415 5.26 13.78 20.84
CA ALA A 415 5.68 13.52 22.22
C ALA A 415 6.46 12.19 22.35
N GLY A 416 6.09 11.18 21.57
CA GLY A 416 6.63 9.84 21.68
C GLY A 416 5.96 8.87 20.72
N PHE A 417 6.43 7.62 20.73
CA PHE A 417 5.75 6.53 20.06
C PHE A 417 5.86 5.21 20.85
N GLU A 418 4.91 4.33 20.58
CA GLU A 418 4.94 2.91 20.98
C GLU A 418 4.85 2.04 19.71
N ALA A 419 5.58 0.93 19.68
CA ALA A 419 5.60 0.06 18.49
C ALA A 419 5.88 -1.41 18.81
N VAL A 420 5.41 -2.30 17.93
CA VAL A 420 5.90 -3.67 17.80
C VAL A 420 6.62 -3.75 16.46
N LEU A 421 7.92 -4.06 16.49
CA LEU A 421 8.84 -3.88 15.36
C LEU A 421 9.51 -5.18 14.90
N ASN A 422 9.38 -6.27 15.65
CA ASN A 422 10.06 -7.54 15.40
C ASN A 422 9.07 -8.68 15.18
N GLY A 423 8.95 -9.12 13.92
CA GLY A 423 8.06 -10.22 13.53
C GLY A 423 8.47 -11.57 14.10
N THR A 424 9.77 -11.86 14.16
CA THR A 424 10.33 -13.11 14.71
C THR A 424 9.91 -13.29 16.17
N VAL A 425 10.19 -12.27 16.99
CA VAL A 425 9.86 -12.27 18.42
C VAL A 425 8.35 -12.28 18.63
N ASN A 426 7.58 -11.50 17.84
CA ASN A 426 6.13 -11.47 17.96
C ASN A 426 5.50 -12.85 17.67
N PHE A 427 5.93 -13.53 16.60
CA PHE A 427 5.49 -14.89 16.28
C PHE A 427 5.82 -15.86 17.42
N MET A 428 7.06 -15.82 17.93
CA MET A 428 7.47 -16.69 19.04
C MET A 428 6.65 -16.45 20.30
N LEU A 429 6.40 -15.19 20.68
CA LEU A 429 5.56 -14.84 21.84
C LEU A 429 4.11 -15.34 21.68
N GLU A 430 3.57 -15.34 20.46
CA GLU A 430 2.25 -15.90 20.18
C GLU A 430 2.23 -17.42 20.40
N ARG A 431 3.24 -18.15 19.90
CA ARG A 431 3.37 -19.60 20.09
C ARG A 431 3.57 -19.98 21.56
N LEU A 432 4.42 -19.23 22.27
CA LEU A 432 4.65 -19.39 23.71
C LEU A 432 3.35 -19.13 24.50
N GLY A 433 2.59 -18.10 24.14
CA GLY A 433 1.30 -17.80 24.74
C GLY A 433 0.24 -18.88 24.49
N ALA A 434 0.35 -19.63 23.39
CA ALA A 434 -0.47 -20.82 23.10
C ALA A 434 0.02 -22.10 23.79
N GLY A 435 1.08 -22.02 24.61
CA GLY A 435 1.62 -23.14 25.39
C GLY A 435 2.74 -23.93 24.72
N ALA A 436 3.30 -23.46 23.60
CA ALA A 436 4.50 -24.08 23.02
C ALA A 436 5.73 -23.82 23.92
N GLY A 437 6.70 -24.75 23.92
CA GLY A 437 8.03 -24.51 24.48
C GLY A 437 8.91 -23.66 23.56
N PHE A 438 9.98 -23.07 24.09
CA PHE A 438 10.88 -22.16 23.37
C PHE A 438 11.45 -22.78 22.08
N ASP A 439 12.05 -23.97 22.16
CA ASP A 439 12.67 -24.63 21.00
C ASP A 439 11.66 -24.92 19.90
N ARG A 440 10.43 -25.31 20.28
CA ARG A 440 9.34 -25.54 19.34
C ARG A 440 8.91 -24.24 18.69
N ALA A 441 8.73 -23.17 19.46
CA ALA A 441 8.35 -21.85 18.93
C ALA A 441 9.40 -21.33 17.95
N LEU A 442 10.69 -21.48 18.27
CA LEU A 442 11.79 -21.10 17.39
C LEU A 442 11.84 -21.96 16.12
N ALA A 443 11.66 -23.28 16.23
CA ALA A 443 11.60 -24.17 15.08
C ALA A 443 10.42 -23.84 14.15
N GLU A 444 9.24 -23.55 14.72
CA GLU A 444 8.07 -23.09 13.96
C GLU A 444 8.33 -21.73 13.30
N ALA A 445 9.01 -20.80 13.98
CA ALA A 445 9.38 -19.50 13.40
C ALA A 445 10.34 -19.66 12.21
N ARG A 446 11.34 -20.55 12.30
CA ARG A 446 12.24 -20.88 11.19
C ARG A 446 11.50 -21.54 10.02
N ALA A 447 10.62 -22.50 10.32
CA ALA A 447 9.82 -23.19 9.30
C ALA A 447 8.87 -22.23 8.56
N ALA A 448 8.34 -21.23 9.27
CA ALA A 448 7.53 -20.17 8.68
C ALA A 448 8.37 -19.08 7.95
N GLY A 449 9.71 -19.16 8.02
CA GLY A 449 10.61 -18.21 7.38
C GLY A 449 10.73 -16.86 8.11
N PHE A 450 10.33 -16.79 9.38
CA PHE A 450 10.45 -15.58 10.20
C PHE A 450 11.81 -15.49 10.89
N ALA A 451 12.37 -16.61 11.36
CA ALA A 451 13.67 -16.66 11.99
C ALA A 451 14.75 -17.19 11.04
N GLU A 452 15.93 -16.58 11.05
CA GLU A 452 17.12 -17.11 10.38
C GLU A 452 17.77 -18.27 11.17
N GLU A 453 18.85 -18.83 10.62
CA GLU A 453 19.65 -19.84 11.32
C GLU A 453 20.24 -19.29 12.61
N ASP A 454 20.73 -18.04 12.59
CA ASP A 454 21.14 -17.29 13.78
C ASP A 454 20.12 -16.17 14.10
N PRO A 455 19.17 -16.38 15.03
CA PRO A 455 18.16 -15.40 15.40
C PRO A 455 18.62 -14.45 16.53
N SER A 456 19.90 -14.45 16.91
CA SER A 456 20.39 -13.72 18.10
C SER A 456 20.04 -12.23 18.07
N SER A 457 20.17 -11.58 16.90
CA SER A 457 19.81 -10.16 16.73
C SER A 457 18.33 -9.86 17.05
N ASP A 458 17.43 -10.78 16.72
CA ASP A 458 16.00 -10.66 17.02
C ASP A 458 15.72 -10.87 18.51
N LEU A 459 16.23 -11.98 19.06
CA LEU A 459 15.96 -12.42 20.43
C LEU A 459 16.56 -11.49 21.48
N GLU A 460 17.72 -10.90 21.20
CA GLU A 460 18.37 -9.90 22.06
C GLU A 460 17.81 -8.47 21.89
N GLY A 461 16.81 -8.31 21.00
CA GLY A 461 16.18 -7.03 20.72
C GLY A 461 17.07 -6.02 19.98
N LEU A 462 18.19 -6.46 19.40
CA LEU A 462 19.10 -5.59 18.63
C LEU A 462 18.40 -5.08 17.36
N ASP A 463 17.68 -5.96 16.66
CA ASP A 463 16.94 -5.58 15.44
C ASP A 463 15.89 -4.50 15.72
N ALA A 464 15.11 -4.71 16.78
CA ALA A 464 14.06 -3.79 17.25
C ALA A 464 14.67 -2.46 17.72
N ALA A 465 15.76 -2.49 18.48
CA ALA A 465 16.45 -1.28 18.93
C ALA A 465 17.01 -0.46 17.75
N ALA A 466 17.55 -1.12 16.72
CA ALA A 466 17.98 -0.42 15.50
C ALA A 466 16.80 0.28 14.80
N LYS A 467 15.61 -0.34 14.75
CA LYS A 467 14.39 0.29 14.21
C LYS A 467 13.91 1.45 15.08
N VAL A 468 13.99 1.32 16.41
CA VAL A 468 13.70 2.42 17.36
C VAL A 468 14.60 3.62 17.11
N ARG A 469 15.90 3.41 16.87
CA ARG A 469 16.83 4.52 16.58
C ARG A 469 16.41 5.30 15.35
N LEU A 470 16.10 4.61 14.25
CA LEU A 470 15.73 5.28 13.01
C LEU A 470 14.34 5.94 13.10
N LEU A 471 13.37 5.33 13.79
CA LEU A 471 12.08 5.98 14.09
C LEU A 471 12.23 7.20 15.00
N ALA A 472 13.17 7.16 15.94
CA ALA A 472 13.47 8.30 16.79
C ALA A 472 14.09 9.45 16.00
N PHE A 473 14.95 9.14 15.02
CA PHE A 473 15.46 10.13 14.07
C PHE A 473 14.33 10.78 13.29
N GLU A 474 13.41 9.99 12.74
CA GLU A 474 12.21 10.52 12.08
C GLU A 474 11.41 11.41 13.04
N ALA A 475 11.17 10.97 14.28
CA ALA A 475 10.32 11.69 15.24
C ALA A 475 10.92 13.00 15.76
N PHE A 476 12.23 13.01 16.03
CA PHE A 476 12.89 14.03 16.85
C PHE A 476 14.14 14.64 16.20
N GLY A 477 14.53 14.18 15.00
CA GLY A 477 15.80 14.54 14.36
C GLY A 477 17.04 14.04 15.09
N GLN A 478 16.88 13.12 16.06
CA GLN A 478 17.94 12.64 16.94
C GLN A 478 17.80 11.14 17.16
N MET A 479 18.93 10.43 17.21
CA MET A 479 18.98 9.02 17.57
C MET A 479 19.53 8.86 18.99
N PRO A 480 18.92 7.99 19.83
CA PRO A 480 19.59 7.53 21.04
C PRO A 480 20.78 6.63 20.66
N ASP A 481 21.80 6.62 21.52
CA ASP A 481 22.90 5.67 21.41
C ASP A 481 22.38 4.25 21.57
N ALA A 482 22.90 3.31 20.76
CA ALA A 482 22.44 1.92 20.80
C ALA A 482 22.65 1.26 22.17
N ALA A 483 23.69 1.67 22.89
CA ALA A 483 23.99 1.20 24.25
C ALA A 483 23.02 1.76 25.31
N ASP A 484 22.40 2.93 25.04
CA ASP A 484 21.46 3.59 25.95
C ASP A 484 20.03 3.03 25.80
N ILE A 485 19.73 2.33 24.70
CA ILE A 485 18.45 1.64 24.55
C ILE A 485 18.47 0.39 25.41
N ALA A 486 17.69 0.42 26.47
CA ALA A 486 17.53 -0.72 27.33
C ALA A 486 16.64 -1.79 26.67
N ARG A 487 17.09 -3.05 26.73
CA ARG A 487 16.51 -4.17 25.99
C ARG A 487 16.31 -5.38 26.90
N ASP A 488 15.19 -6.06 26.72
CA ASP A 488 14.96 -7.37 27.31
C ASP A 488 15.27 -8.47 26.29
N VAL A 489 15.81 -9.61 26.75
CA VAL A 489 16.16 -10.76 25.92
C VAL A 489 15.05 -11.81 26.02
N LEU A 490 14.55 -12.29 24.88
CA LEU A 490 13.69 -13.47 24.85
C LEU A 490 14.56 -14.73 24.87
N SER A 491 14.53 -15.48 25.97
CA SER A 491 15.35 -16.69 26.14
C SER A 491 14.54 -17.83 26.78
N ALA A 492 15.04 -19.06 26.62
CA ALA A 492 14.43 -20.25 27.21
C ALA A 492 14.41 -20.21 28.75
N ASP A 493 15.40 -19.56 29.37
CA ASP A 493 15.55 -19.49 30.83
C ASP A 493 14.60 -18.48 31.50
N ALA A 494 14.10 -17.51 30.72
CA ALA A 494 13.28 -16.42 31.22
C ALA A 494 12.11 -16.13 30.26
N LEU A 495 11.16 -17.05 30.21
CA LEU A 495 9.96 -16.88 29.39
C LEU A 495 8.99 -15.85 30.01
N PRO A 496 8.47 -14.90 29.23
CA PRO A 496 7.48 -13.96 29.72
C PRO A 496 6.11 -14.63 29.91
N PRO A 497 5.21 -14.04 30.70
CA PRO A 497 3.84 -14.53 30.83
C PRO A 497 3.09 -14.59 29.49
N ALA A 498 2.08 -15.46 29.41
CA ALA A 498 1.23 -15.57 28.23
C ALA A 498 0.58 -14.22 27.87
N GLY A 499 0.50 -13.94 26.57
CA GLY A 499 0.00 -12.66 26.05
C GLY A 499 1.02 -11.52 26.05
N ALA A 500 2.30 -11.81 26.32
CA ALA A 500 3.36 -10.81 26.21
C ALA A 500 3.58 -10.31 24.76
N ARG A 501 4.11 -9.09 24.65
CA ARG A 501 4.59 -8.46 23.41
C ARG A 501 5.96 -7.83 23.62
N GLN A 502 6.79 -7.78 22.58
CA GLN A 502 8.02 -6.98 22.58
C GLN A 502 7.66 -5.55 22.19
N LEU A 503 7.34 -4.74 23.21
CA LEU A 503 6.93 -3.36 23.03
C LEU A 503 8.15 -2.44 23.02
N CYS A 504 8.28 -1.67 21.96
CA CYS A 504 9.26 -0.63 21.78
C CYS A 504 8.63 0.71 22.16
N ARG A 505 9.32 1.54 22.94
CA ARG A 505 8.87 2.90 23.24
C ARG A 505 10.00 3.89 23.03
N CYS A 506 9.64 5.07 22.56
CA CYS A 506 10.58 6.18 22.47
C CYS A 506 9.91 7.51 22.79
N ARG A 507 10.62 8.39 23.47
CA ARG A 507 10.11 9.71 23.89
C ARG A 507 11.24 10.71 24.06
N LEU A 508 10.89 11.99 24.06
CA LEU A 508 11.79 13.07 24.38
C LEU A 508 11.66 13.43 25.88
N GLU A 509 12.73 13.24 26.66
CA GLU A 509 12.81 13.60 28.08
C GLU A 509 13.93 14.62 28.30
N GLY A 510 13.58 15.83 28.73
CA GLY A 510 14.58 16.87 29.02
C GLY A 510 15.48 17.22 27.83
N GLY A 511 14.97 17.09 26.60
CA GLY A 511 15.74 17.29 25.36
C GLY A 511 16.58 16.10 24.92
N LYS A 512 16.63 15.00 25.70
CA LYS A 512 17.28 13.75 25.32
C LYS A 512 16.25 12.75 24.81
N VAL A 513 16.57 12.05 23.73
CA VAL A 513 15.76 10.93 23.25
C VAL A 513 16.04 9.70 24.10
N VAL A 514 14.97 9.08 24.64
CA VAL A 514 15.04 7.87 25.47
C VAL A 514 14.22 6.78 24.80
N GLY A 515 14.88 5.65 24.49
CA GLY A 515 14.27 4.49 23.87
C GLY A 515 14.36 3.24 24.75
N GLU A 516 13.38 2.34 24.63
CA GLU A 516 13.38 1.03 25.29
C GLU A 516 12.75 -0.05 24.40
N VAL A 517 13.16 -1.30 24.60
CA VAL A 517 12.58 -2.51 24.00
C VAL A 517 12.31 -3.51 25.12
N ARG A 518 11.04 -3.72 25.47
CA ARG A 518 10.64 -4.51 26.65
C ARG A 518 9.71 -5.65 26.31
N LEU A 519 9.84 -6.76 27.02
CA LEU A 519 8.84 -7.82 27.02
C LEU A 519 7.74 -7.46 28.02
N VAL A 520 6.59 -7.02 27.51
CA VAL A 520 5.48 -6.51 28.32
C VAL A 520 4.32 -7.48 28.29
N SER A 521 3.86 -7.90 29.46
CA SER A 521 2.63 -8.69 29.67
C SER A 521 1.60 -7.90 30.47
N GLY A 522 0.31 -8.17 30.26
CA GLY A 522 -0.79 -7.51 30.97
C GLY A 522 -1.59 -6.56 30.08
N PRO A 523 -2.36 -5.62 30.67
CA PRO A 523 -3.16 -4.66 29.91
C PRO A 523 -2.29 -3.81 28.98
N MET A 524 -2.60 -3.82 27.69
CA MET A 524 -1.94 -3.04 26.66
C MET A 524 -2.94 -2.57 25.60
N ASP A 525 -2.51 -1.66 24.73
CA ASP A 525 -3.34 -1.16 23.62
C ASP A 525 -3.79 -2.32 22.71
N ALA A 526 -5.08 -2.30 22.31
CA ALA A 526 -5.65 -3.29 21.42
C ALA A 526 -4.88 -3.39 20.09
N LEU A 527 -4.30 -2.28 19.62
CA LEU A 527 -3.43 -2.24 18.44
C LEU A 527 -2.32 -3.29 18.48
N PHE A 528 -1.69 -3.47 19.65
CA PHE A 528 -0.57 -4.40 19.84
C PHE A 528 -1.05 -5.78 20.30
N ALA A 529 -2.07 -5.84 21.16
CA ALA A 529 -2.61 -7.08 21.69
C ALA A 529 -3.17 -7.99 20.58
N THR A 530 -3.78 -7.40 19.54
CA THR A 530 -4.43 -8.18 18.46
C THR A 530 -3.50 -8.53 17.30
N LEU A 531 -2.22 -8.14 17.33
CA LEU A 531 -1.25 -8.53 16.30
C LEU A 531 -1.13 -10.05 16.25
N LYS A 532 -1.03 -10.57 15.01
CA LYS A 532 -0.88 -11.99 14.69
C LYS A 532 0.38 -12.19 13.86
N GLY A 533 1.05 -13.33 14.02
CA GLY A 533 2.20 -13.71 13.20
C GLY A 533 3.32 -12.66 13.21
N GLU A 534 3.75 -12.25 12.02
CA GLU A 534 4.78 -11.23 11.77
C GLU A 534 4.26 -9.77 11.81
N GLY A 535 3.05 -9.57 12.35
CA GLY A 535 2.41 -8.27 12.44
C GLY A 535 3.25 -7.26 13.22
N ASN A 536 3.45 -6.09 12.62
CA ASN A 536 4.04 -4.92 13.24
C ASN A 536 2.99 -3.82 13.36
N ALA A 537 3.20 -2.90 14.30
CA ALA A 537 2.37 -1.71 14.45
C ALA A 537 3.14 -0.57 15.09
N LEU A 538 2.68 0.66 14.82
CA LEU A 538 3.20 1.89 15.38
C LEU A 538 2.03 2.75 15.86
N LYS A 539 2.18 3.35 17.03
CA LYS A 539 1.32 4.40 17.58
C LYS A 539 2.17 5.62 17.88
N VAL A 540 1.91 6.72 17.19
CA VAL A 540 2.63 7.99 17.35
C VAL A 540 1.78 8.94 18.19
N LEU A 541 2.30 9.38 19.32
CA LEU A 541 1.63 10.25 20.28
C LEU A 541 2.08 11.70 20.07
N ARG A 542 1.14 12.62 19.96
CA ARG A 542 1.39 14.06 19.89
C ARG A 542 1.32 14.71 21.27
N GLN A 543 1.90 15.90 21.41
CA GLN A 543 1.91 16.65 22.67
C GLN A 543 0.51 17.11 23.13
N ASP A 544 -0.44 17.24 22.21
CA ASP A 544 -1.83 17.57 22.50
C ASP A 544 -2.67 16.36 22.99
N GLY A 545 -2.05 15.17 23.06
CA GLY A 545 -2.68 13.92 23.50
C GLY A 545 -3.37 13.12 22.38
N SER A 546 -3.47 13.68 21.17
CA SER A 546 -3.96 12.94 20.00
C SER A 546 -2.88 12.00 19.46
N PHE A 547 -3.25 11.04 18.61
CA PHE A 547 -2.30 10.05 18.09
C PHE A 547 -2.64 9.57 16.68
N ALA A 548 -1.62 9.09 15.98
CA ALA A 548 -1.75 8.36 14.72
C ALA A 548 -1.35 6.90 14.94
N ARG A 549 -1.89 5.99 14.11
CA ARG A 549 -1.54 4.56 14.17
C ARG A 549 -1.48 3.93 12.79
N CYS A 550 -0.61 2.94 12.64
CA CYS A 550 -0.57 2.05 11.49
C CYS A 550 -0.24 0.63 11.95
N ARG A 551 -0.68 -0.38 11.19
CA ARG A 551 -0.36 -1.79 11.42
C ARG A 551 -0.25 -2.53 10.09
N GLY A 552 0.36 -3.71 10.10
CA GLY A 552 0.45 -4.56 8.91
C GLY A 552 1.60 -5.55 9.04
N ARG A 553 2.03 -6.14 7.92
CA ARG A 553 3.15 -7.09 7.93
C ARG A 553 4.50 -6.38 7.99
N GLY A 554 5.27 -6.71 9.02
CA GLY A 554 6.55 -6.08 9.33
C GLY A 554 7.76 -6.54 8.52
N ALA A 555 7.61 -7.61 7.75
CA ALA A 555 8.68 -8.28 7.03
C ALA A 555 8.13 -9.11 5.87
N GLY A 556 9.04 -9.70 5.09
CA GLY A 556 8.72 -10.59 3.98
C GLY A 556 8.94 -9.96 2.61
N ARG A 557 9.02 -10.81 1.57
CA ARG A 557 9.31 -10.42 0.19
C ARG A 557 8.40 -9.29 -0.29
N TRP A 558 7.09 -9.55 -0.27
CA TRP A 558 6.12 -8.68 -0.92
C TRP A 558 5.81 -7.42 -0.12
N PRO A 559 5.62 -7.45 1.21
CA PRO A 559 5.40 -6.22 1.98
C PRO A 559 6.57 -5.23 1.86
N THR A 560 7.82 -5.72 1.98
CA THR A 560 9.00 -4.86 1.91
C THR A 560 9.28 -4.37 0.49
N ALA A 561 9.09 -5.23 -0.52
CA ALA A 561 9.22 -4.82 -1.91
C ALA A 561 8.16 -3.76 -2.28
N GLU A 562 6.94 -3.89 -1.77
CA GLU A 562 5.87 -2.92 -2.03
C GLU A 562 6.20 -1.54 -1.43
N SER A 563 6.71 -1.50 -0.20
CA SER A 563 7.18 -0.25 0.41
C SER A 563 8.30 0.41 -0.43
N LEU A 564 9.24 -0.38 -0.94
CA LEU A 564 10.31 0.12 -1.80
C LEU A 564 9.80 0.64 -3.17
N LEU A 565 8.79 -0.01 -3.75
CA LEU A 565 8.12 0.44 -4.98
C LEU A 565 7.24 1.68 -4.75
N ALA A 566 6.67 1.84 -3.56
CA ALA A 566 5.95 3.04 -3.18
C ALA A 566 6.90 4.24 -3.03
N ASP A 567 8.09 4.04 -2.44
CA ASP A 567 9.15 5.05 -2.41
C ASP A 567 9.60 5.41 -3.85
N LEU A 568 9.79 4.42 -4.73
CA LEU A 568 10.08 4.67 -6.15
C LEU A 568 9.02 5.57 -6.79
N SER A 569 7.75 5.29 -6.54
CA SER A 569 6.62 6.04 -7.13
C SER A 569 6.60 7.49 -6.63
N GLU A 570 6.91 7.72 -5.35
CA GLU A 570 7.03 9.06 -4.78
C GLU A 570 8.24 9.84 -5.35
N LEU A 571 9.38 9.17 -5.50
CA LEU A 571 10.55 9.73 -6.17
C LEU A 571 10.21 10.07 -7.63
N ALA A 572 9.58 9.16 -8.38
CA ALA A 572 9.16 9.41 -9.75
C ALA A 572 8.25 10.64 -9.86
N ALA A 573 7.22 10.73 -9.00
CA ALA A 573 6.27 11.84 -8.98
C ALA A 573 6.93 13.21 -8.74
N GLY A 574 7.81 13.32 -7.72
CA GLY A 574 8.47 14.60 -7.48
C GLY A 574 9.48 14.99 -8.58
N ARG A 575 10.02 14.02 -9.33
CA ARG A 575 10.84 14.29 -10.52
C ARG A 575 10.02 14.82 -11.69
N LEU A 576 8.80 14.33 -11.87
CA LEU A 576 7.87 14.86 -12.86
C LEU A 576 7.46 16.30 -12.51
N ALA A 577 7.18 16.58 -11.23
CA ALA A 577 6.82 17.92 -10.77
C ALA A 577 7.91 18.97 -11.09
N LEU A 578 9.19 18.64 -10.89
CA LEU A 578 10.32 19.52 -11.21
C LEU A 578 10.50 19.82 -12.71
N ARG A 579 9.90 19.02 -13.60
CA ARG A 579 9.96 19.26 -15.06
C ARG A 579 8.85 20.18 -15.56
N VAL A 580 7.78 20.33 -14.77
CA VAL A 580 6.59 21.11 -15.12
C VAL A 580 6.65 22.52 -14.51
N ALA A 581 7.38 22.68 -13.39
CA ALA A 581 7.74 23.97 -12.80
C ALA A 581 8.88 24.64 -13.57
#